data_AF-I4B0F6-F1
#
_entry.id   AF-I4B0F6-F1
#
_cell.length_a   1.000
_cell.length_b   1.000
_cell.length_c   1.000
_cell.angle_alpha   90.00
_cell.angle_beta   90.00
_cell.angle_gamma   90.00
#
_symmetry.space_group_name_H-M   'P 1'
#
loop_
_entity.id
_entity.type
_entity.pdbx_description
1 polymer ?
#
loop_
_entity_poly.entity_id
_entity_poly.type
_entity_poly.pdbx_seq_one_letter_code
_entity_poly.pdbx_strand_id
1 'polypeptide(L)'
;MSDTEKKEIIIRVGLDKDAIPESISWLAPGASNGEEKADAFMLSLFSGSEKTTLGIDLWTKEMLVGDMNIFFYQSLKKMADVLDRATQDKEAAQLVRNFSREFGKHVKLLQDS
;
A
#
# COMPACT_ATOMS: atom_id res chain seq x y z
N MET A 1 -18.61 -3.55 -30.84
CA MET A 1 -17.91 -2.53 -30.04
C MET A 1 -17.80 -3.10 -28.64
N SER A 2 -16.61 -3.28 -28.06
CA SER A 2 -16.53 -3.76 -26.68
C SER A 2 -16.93 -2.62 -25.74
N ASP A 3 -17.96 -2.83 -24.94
CA ASP A 3 -18.31 -1.89 -23.88
C ASP A 3 -17.10 -1.74 -22.95
N THR A 4 -16.56 -0.52 -22.88
CA THR A 4 -15.43 -0.22 -22.00
C THR A 4 -16.00 0.11 -20.63
N GLU A 5 -15.85 -0.81 -19.69
CA GLU A 5 -16.30 -0.60 -18.31
C GLU A 5 -15.27 0.26 -17.56
N LYS A 6 -15.73 1.38 -17.00
CA LYS A 6 -14.92 2.23 -16.11
C LYS A 6 -15.23 1.90 -14.66
N LYS A 7 -14.17 1.83 -13.86
CA LYS A 7 -14.20 1.52 -12.43
C LYS A 7 -13.46 2.63 -11.70
N GLU A 8 -14.07 3.17 -10.65
CA GLU A 8 -13.51 4.29 -9.89
C GLU A 8 -13.03 3.81 -8.51
N ILE A 9 -11.82 4.24 -8.15
CA ILE A 9 -11.31 4.14 -6.78
C ILE A 9 -11.27 5.55 -6.24
N ILE A 10 -11.98 5.80 -5.14
CA ILE A 10 -12.06 7.11 -4.51
C ILE A 10 -11.35 7.04 -3.17
N ILE A 11 -10.32 7.86 -2.97
CA ILE A 11 -9.65 8.05 -1.68
C ILE A 11 -10.02 9.45 -1.18
N ARG A 12 -10.57 9.53 0.02
CA ARG A 12 -10.91 10.79 0.68
C ARG A 12 -9.97 10.98 1.86
N VAL A 13 -9.40 12.18 1.95
CA VAL A 13 -8.49 12.57 3.04
C VAL A 13 -9.10 13.79 3.72
N GLY A 14 -9.42 13.66 5.00
CA GLY A 14 -9.77 14.79 5.85
C GLY A 14 -8.49 15.37 6.44
N LEU A 15 -8.30 16.68 6.29
CA LEU A 15 -7.16 17.42 6.82
C LEU A 15 -7.63 18.34 7.95
N ASP A 16 -6.75 18.57 8.92
CA ASP A 16 -6.95 19.61 9.94
C ASP A 16 -6.62 21.02 9.40
N LYS A 17 -6.71 22.01 10.30
CA LYS A 17 -6.36 23.41 10.02
C LYS A 17 -4.91 23.64 9.59
N ASP A 18 -4.01 22.71 9.89
CA ASP A 18 -2.57 22.78 9.59
C ASP A 18 -2.21 21.85 8.40
N ALA A 19 -3.22 21.38 7.65
CA ALA A 19 -3.12 20.49 6.51
C ALA A 19 -2.55 19.09 6.82
N ILE A 20 -2.72 18.61 8.06
CA ILE A 20 -2.28 17.28 8.48
C ILE A 20 -3.46 16.29 8.37
N PRO A 21 -3.27 15.08 7.82
CA PRO A 21 -4.32 14.07 7.72
C PRO A 21 -4.89 13.64 9.09
N GLU A 22 -6.20 13.81 9.26
CA GLU A 22 -6.96 13.33 10.42
C GLU A 22 -7.78 12.08 10.11
N SER A 23 -8.22 11.92 8.86
CA SER A 23 -9.00 10.74 8.45
C SER A 23 -8.71 10.36 7.01
N ILE A 24 -8.73 9.05 6.75
CA ILE A 24 -8.62 8.50 5.41
C ILE A 24 -9.77 7.50 5.24
N SER A 25 -10.49 7.62 4.13
CA SER A 25 -11.46 6.61 3.70
C SER A 25 -11.26 6.30 2.23
N TRP A 26 -11.64 5.09 1.82
CA TRP A 26 -11.56 4.68 0.44
C TRP A 26 -12.79 3.88 0.03
N LEU A 27 -13.14 3.99 -1.26
CA LEU A 27 -14.21 3.24 -1.89
C LEU A 27 -13.69 2.66 -3.20
N ALA A 28 -13.92 1.37 -3.42
CA ALA A 28 -13.60 0.71 -4.67
C ALA A 28 -14.75 -0.19 -5.13
N PRO A 29 -14.85 -0.48 -6.43
CA PRO A 29 -15.90 -1.32 -6.96
C PRO A 29 -15.70 -2.76 -6.46
N GLY A 30 -16.74 -3.32 -5.85
CA GLY A 30 -16.68 -4.65 -5.24
C GLY A 30 -16.28 -4.66 -3.76
N ALA A 31 -16.08 -3.50 -3.12
CA ALA A 31 -16.00 -3.44 -1.67
C ALA A 31 -17.32 -3.90 -1.06
N SER A 32 -17.29 -4.93 -0.21
CA SER A 32 -18.50 -5.54 0.36
C SER A 32 -19.25 -4.60 1.32
N ASN A 33 -18.52 -3.66 1.92
CA ASN A 33 -19.00 -2.80 3.00
C ASN A 33 -19.19 -1.34 2.58
N GLY A 34 -19.09 -1.03 1.28
CA GLY A 34 -19.11 0.35 0.80
C GLY A 34 -17.81 1.08 1.09
N GLU A 35 -17.89 2.27 1.69
CA GLU A 35 -16.71 3.09 2.02
C GLU A 35 -16.05 2.60 3.32
N GLU A 36 -14.75 2.37 3.26
CA GLU A 36 -13.96 1.82 4.37
C GLU A 36 -12.95 2.85 4.89
N LYS A 37 -12.72 2.83 6.21
CA LYS A 37 -11.70 3.68 6.85
C LYS A 37 -10.33 3.03 6.74
N ALA A 38 -9.30 3.86 6.66
CA ALA A 38 -7.90 3.47 6.72
C ALA A 38 -7.11 4.44 7.59
N ASP A 39 -6.00 3.97 8.15
CA ASP A 39 -5.08 4.80 8.92
C ASP A 39 -3.86 5.25 8.10
N ALA A 40 -3.56 4.56 7.00
CA ALA A 40 -2.53 4.95 6.05
C ALA A 40 -2.75 4.37 4.66
N PHE A 41 -2.16 5.02 3.66
CA PHE A 41 -1.96 4.45 2.33
C PHE A 41 -0.66 4.95 1.70
N MET A 42 -0.14 4.14 0.77
CA MET A 42 0.93 4.51 -0.14
C MET A 42 0.43 4.24 -1.56
N LEU A 43 0.36 5.30 -2.37
CA LEU A 43 -0.06 5.24 -3.77
C LEU A 43 1.15 5.46 -4.67
N SER A 44 1.37 4.55 -5.61
CA SER A 44 2.45 4.61 -6.59
C SER A 44 1.87 4.34 -7.98
N LEU A 45 1.94 5.35 -8.85
CA LEU A 45 1.41 5.33 -10.21
C LEU A 45 2.58 5.38 -11.20
N PHE A 46 2.83 4.28 -11.91
CA PHE A 46 3.89 4.19 -12.89
C PHE A 46 3.47 4.78 -14.24
N SER A 47 4.20 5.78 -14.72
CA SER A 47 4.08 6.30 -16.08
C SER A 47 4.91 5.47 -17.03
N GLY A 48 4.23 4.76 -17.93
CA GLY A 48 4.89 3.94 -18.95
C GLY A 48 5.69 4.74 -19.98
N SER A 49 5.32 6.00 -20.25
CA SER A 49 6.02 6.88 -21.18
C SER A 49 7.30 7.44 -20.56
N GLU A 50 7.19 7.97 -19.35
CA GLU A 50 8.30 8.65 -18.66
C GLU A 50 9.21 7.68 -17.92
N LYS A 51 8.77 6.44 -17.70
CA LYS A 51 9.45 5.44 -16.86
C LYS A 51 9.69 5.94 -15.42
N THR A 52 8.76 6.74 -14.91
CA THR A 52 8.80 7.31 -13.55
C THR A 52 7.54 6.95 -12.78
N THR A 53 7.58 7.17 -11.46
CA THR A 53 6.45 6.98 -10.55
C THR A 53 6.00 8.33 -10.00
N LEU A 54 4.69 8.56 -9.99
CA LEU A 54 4.05 9.60 -9.18
C LEU A 54 3.47 8.95 -7.93
N GLY A 55 3.61 9.60 -6.77
CA GLY A 55 3.14 9.00 -5.52
C GLY A 55 2.53 9.98 -4.54
N ILE A 56 1.71 9.43 -3.65
CA ILE A 56 1.12 10.11 -2.50
C ILE A 56 1.18 9.12 -1.34
N ASP A 57 1.81 9.55 -0.24
CA ASP A 57 2.00 8.74 0.96
C ASP A 57 1.44 9.52 2.15
N LEU A 58 0.36 9.03 2.74
CA LEU A 58 -0.31 9.69 3.86
C LEU A 58 -0.66 8.70 4.95
N TRP A 59 -0.60 9.17 6.19
CA TRP A 59 -1.01 8.44 7.39
C TRP A 59 -1.69 9.40 8.37
N THR A 60 -2.60 8.87 9.16
CA THR A 60 -3.29 9.62 10.22
C THR A 60 -2.36 9.85 11.40
N LYS A 61 -2.58 10.94 12.12
CA LYS A 61 -1.79 11.28 13.33
C LYS A 61 -1.85 10.21 14.43
N GLU A 62 -2.96 9.48 14.50
CA GLU A 62 -3.21 8.46 15.52
C GLU A 62 -2.48 7.14 15.23
N MET A 63 -1.90 6.99 14.04
CA MET A 63 -1.20 5.77 13.67
C MET A 63 0.09 5.62 14.49
N LEU A 64 0.14 4.59 15.33
CA LEU A 64 1.30 4.33 16.17
C LEU A 64 2.46 3.77 15.35
N VAL A 65 3.69 3.96 15.85
CA VAL A 65 4.90 3.40 15.22
C VAL A 65 4.81 1.89 15.01
N GLY A 66 4.19 1.17 15.96
CA GLY A 66 3.95 -0.27 15.83
C GLY A 66 3.07 -0.62 14.64
N ASP A 67 1.96 0.10 14.46
CA ASP A 67 1.02 -0.10 13.36
C ASP A 67 1.66 0.28 12.02
N MET A 68 2.48 1.35 11.99
CA MET A 68 3.24 1.73 10.81
C MET A 68 4.24 0.64 10.40
N ASN A 69 4.95 0.04 11.36
CA ASN A 69 5.83 -1.10 11.09
C ASN A 69 5.07 -2.29 10.51
N ILE A 70 3.86 -2.58 11.02
CA ILE A 70 2.99 -3.62 10.47
C ILE A 70 2.59 -3.27 9.02
N PHE A 71 2.18 -2.03 8.77
CA PHE A 71 1.80 -1.56 7.44
C PHE A 71 2.94 -1.71 6.43
N PHE A 72 4.16 -1.30 6.78
CA PHE A 72 5.33 -1.46 5.92
C PHE A 72 5.69 -2.93 5.70
N TYR A 73 5.71 -3.76 6.75
CA TYR A 73 6.00 -5.18 6.63
C TYR A 73 5.02 -5.89 5.67
N GLN A 74 3.72 -5.64 5.82
CA GLN A 74 2.70 -6.22 4.94
C GLN A 74 2.80 -5.66 3.51
N SER A 75 3.09 -4.38 3.35
CA SER A 75 3.27 -3.75 2.04
C SER A 75 4.46 -4.32 1.28
N LEU A 76 5.60 -4.54 1.95
CA LEU A 76 6.78 -5.19 1.37
C LEU A 76 6.48 -6.63 0.90
N LYS A 77 5.76 -7.40 1.70
CA LYS A 77 5.30 -8.75 1.30
C LYS A 77 4.40 -8.70 0.07
N LYS A 78 3.40 -7.81 0.09
CA LYS A 78 2.48 -7.62 -1.04
C LYS A 78 3.21 -7.20 -2.32
N MET A 79 4.21 -6.32 -2.22
CA MET A 79 5.04 -5.94 -3.36
C MET A 79 5.78 -7.13 -3.97
N ALA A 80 6.32 -8.03 -3.13
CA ALA A 80 6.95 -9.24 -3.64
C ALA A 80 5.97 -10.12 -4.42
N ASP A 81 4.74 -10.30 -3.92
CA ASP A 81 3.71 -11.09 -4.61
C ASP A 81 3.22 -10.42 -5.90
N VAL A 82 3.13 -9.09 -5.91
CA VAL A 82 2.82 -8.33 -7.13
C VAL A 82 3.92 -8.50 -8.17
N LEU A 83 5.20 -8.37 -7.76
CA LEU A 83 6.36 -8.51 -8.64
C LEU A 83 6.41 -9.92 -9.27
N ASP A 84 6.22 -10.96 -8.46
CA ASP A 84 6.16 -12.35 -8.91
C ASP A 84 5.07 -12.54 -9.97
N ARG A 85 3.82 -12.12 -9.68
CA ARG A 85 2.72 -12.25 -10.64
C ARG A 85 2.95 -11.45 -11.92
N ALA A 86 3.49 -10.24 -11.82
CA ALA A 86 3.65 -9.33 -12.95
C ALA A 86 4.79 -9.73 -13.90
N THR A 87 5.85 -10.35 -13.38
CA THR A 87 7.08 -10.62 -14.15
C THR A 87 7.38 -12.11 -14.31
N GLN A 88 6.81 -12.96 -13.45
CA GLN A 88 7.15 -14.38 -13.28
C GLN A 88 8.62 -14.61 -12.87
N ASP A 89 9.35 -13.56 -12.48
CA ASP A 89 10.70 -13.66 -11.94
C ASP A 89 10.66 -14.01 -10.45
N LYS A 90 10.75 -15.32 -10.19
CA LYS A 90 10.71 -15.86 -8.83
C LYS A 90 11.92 -15.47 -8.00
N GLU A 91 13.08 -15.27 -8.62
CA GLU A 91 14.30 -14.92 -7.90
C GLU A 91 14.22 -13.47 -7.42
N ALA A 92 13.84 -12.54 -8.30
CA ALA A 92 13.63 -11.15 -7.94
C ALA A 92 12.54 -10.99 -6.87
N ALA A 93 11.41 -11.70 -7.01
CA ALA A 93 10.37 -11.71 -5.99
C ALA A 93 10.88 -12.27 -4.65
N GLN A 94 11.68 -13.34 -4.68
CA GLN A 94 12.24 -13.94 -3.47
C GLN A 94 13.21 -12.99 -2.73
N LEU A 95 13.97 -12.15 -3.44
CA LEU A 95 14.79 -11.10 -2.82
C LEU A 95 13.94 -10.14 -1.99
N VAL A 96 12.82 -9.67 -2.55
CA VAL A 96 11.89 -8.78 -1.82
C VAL A 96 11.23 -9.50 -0.64
N ARG A 97 10.86 -10.78 -0.79
CA ARG A 97 10.34 -11.60 0.33
C ARG A 97 11.37 -11.80 1.44
N ASN A 98 12.63 -11.97 1.10
CA ASN A 98 13.70 -12.12 2.09
C ASN A 98 13.87 -10.80 2.85
N PHE A 99 13.94 -9.68 2.12
CA PHE A 99 14.05 -8.37 2.73
C PHE A 99 12.87 -8.06 3.66
N SER A 100 11.63 -8.37 3.27
CA SER A 100 10.47 -8.13 4.13
C SER A 100 10.54 -8.94 5.43
N ARG A 101 11.04 -10.19 5.40
CA ARG A 101 11.25 -10.99 6.62
C ARG A 101 12.33 -10.40 7.51
N GLU A 102 13.46 -9.99 6.96
CA GLU A 102 14.53 -9.35 7.74
C GLU A 102 14.07 -8.02 8.34
N PHE A 103 13.31 -7.21 7.59
CA PHE A 103 12.62 -6.03 8.14
C PHE A 103 11.73 -6.41 9.31
N GLY A 104 10.85 -7.42 9.15
CA GLY A 104 9.94 -7.89 10.19
C GLY A 104 10.66 -8.34 11.47
N LYS A 105 11.81 -9.00 11.37
CA LYS A 105 12.67 -9.32 12.52
C LYS A 105 13.25 -8.07 13.17
N HIS A 106 13.80 -7.16 12.37
CA HIS A 106 14.41 -5.92 12.86
C HIS A 106 13.43 -5.06 13.67
N VAL A 107 12.19 -4.94 13.20
CA VAL A 107 11.12 -4.22 13.91
C VAL A 107 10.40 -5.08 14.97
N LYS A 108 10.92 -6.26 15.28
CA LYS A 108 10.41 -7.20 16.30
C LYS A 108 8.97 -7.67 16.08
N LEU A 109 8.52 -7.70 14.82
CA LEU A 109 7.23 -8.29 14.42
C LEU A 109 7.33 -9.81 14.23
N LEU A 110 8.52 -10.30 13.88
CA LEU A 110 8.83 -11.72 13.77
C LEU A 110 9.84 -12.10 14.87
N GLN A 111 9.69 -13.28 15.44
CA GLN A 111 10.69 -13.86 16.32
C GLN A 111 11.73 -14.64 15.51
N ASP A 112 12.98 -14.65 15.97
CA ASP A 112 13.99 -15.56 15.45
C ASP A 112 13.57 -16.99 15.80
N SER A 113 13.26 -17.77 14.76
CA SER A 113 12.94 -19.20 14.85
C SER A 113 14.20 -20.03 14.70
#